data_AF-A0A6I3UAI1-F1
#
_entry.id   AF-A0A6I3UAI1-F1
#
_cell.length_a   1.000
_cell.length_b   1.000
_cell.length_c   1.000
_cell.angle_alpha   90.00
_cell.angle_beta   90.00
_cell.angle_gamma   90.00
#
_symmetry.space_group_name_H-M   'P 1'
#
loop_
_entity.id
_entity.type
_entity.pdbx_description
1 polymer ?
#
loop_
_entity_poly.entity_id
_entity_poly.type
_entity_poly.pdbx_seq_one_letter_code
_entity_poly.pdbx_strand_id
1 'polypeptide(L)' 'MIFTYNKEHVGDVLMVIVKNSGDAKLNVERKGKVARVFLKENGETVAWNIFEVSSLFEIAERGQVFLSDEQVARL' A
#
# COMPACT_ATOMS: atom_id res chain seq x y z
N MET A 1 -4.78 3.99 9.60
CA MET A 1 -4.37 3.32 8.35
C MET A 1 -5.02 4.05 7.19
N ILE A 2 -4.30 4.32 6.12
CA ILE A 2 -4.82 4.99 4.92
C ILE A 2 -4.58 4.07 3.74
N PHE A 3 -5.62 3.84 2.94
CA PHE A 3 -5.50 3.19 1.64
C PHE A 3 -5.58 4.26 0.57
N THR A 4 -4.67 4.23 -0.40
CA THR A 4 -4.75 5.11 -1.57
C THR A 4 -4.44 4.34 -2.85
N TYR A 5 -5.22 4.61 -3.88
CA TYR A 5 -5.16 3.94 -5.17
C TYR A 5 -5.46 4.93 -6.29
N ASN A 6 -4.68 4.87 -7.37
CA ASN A 6 -4.99 5.61 -8.59
C ASN A 6 -4.36 4.91 -9.81
N LYS A 7 -5.15 4.04 -10.45
CA LYS A 7 -4.70 3.27 -11.62
C LYS A 7 -4.20 4.15 -12.78
N GLU A 8 -4.82 5.30 -12.97
CA GLU A 8 -4.59 6.17 -14.12
C GLU A 8 -3.32 7.01 -14.00
N HIS A 9 -3.02 7.52 -12.80
CA HIS A 9 -1.89 8.43 -12.61
C HIS A 9 -0.71 7.83 -11.86
N VAL A 10 -0.94 6.81 -11.02
CA VAL A 10 0.12 6.14 -10.23
C VAL A 10 0.39 4.72 -10.76
N GLY A 11 -0.64 4.10 -11.33
CA GLY A 11 -0.60 2.72 -11.82
C GLY A 11 -1.41 1.80 -10.92
N ASP A 12 -1.47 0.52 -11.30
CA ASP A 12 -2.22 -0.49 -10.56
C ASP A 12 -1.48 -0.90 -9.27
N VAL A 13 -1.47 -0.01 -8.29
CA VAL A 13 -0.81 -0.20 -6.99
C VAL A 13 -1.67 0.39 -5.87
N LEU A 14 -2.07 -0.45 -4.93
CA LEU A 14 -2.69 -0.03 -3.67
C LEU A 14 -1.58 0.29 -2.67
N MET A 15 -1.53 1.52 -2.20
CA MET A 15 -0.63 1.92 -1.12
C MET A 15 -1.38 1.90 0.22
N VAL A 16 -0.87 1.13 1.16
CA VAL A 16 -1.39 0.97 2.52
C VAL A 16 -0.44 1.64 3.48
N ILE A 17 -0.80 2.80 4.03
CA ILE A 17 0.00 3.54 4.99
C ILE A 17 -0.51 3.21 6.39
N VAL A 18 0.32 2.55 7.20
CA VAL A 18 -0.06 2.13 8.55
C VAL A 18 0.43 3.10 9.62
N LYS A 19 1.50 3.85 9.34
CA LYS A 19 2.09 4.82 10.27
C LYS A 19 2.73 5.99 9.52
N ASN A 20 2.70 7.18 10.13
CA ASN A 20 3.45 8.33 9.63
C ASN A 20 4.95 8.15 9.97
N SER A 21 5.81 8.18 8.95
CA SER A 21 7.26 8.11 9.12
C SER A 21 7.95 9.47 9.22
N GLY A 22 7.24 10.58 8.97
CA GLY A 22 7.84 11.90 8.85
C GLY A 22 9.04 11.88 7.91
N ASP A 23 10.16 12.44 8.37
CA ASP A 23 11.44 12.49 7.66
C ASP A 23 12.36 11.28 7.97
N ALA A 24 11.86 10.25 8.64
CA ALA A 24 12.67 9.09 8.99
C ALA A 24 13.18 8.37 7.73
N LYS A 25 14.41 7.84 7.79
CA LYS A 25 14.98 7.07 6.68
C LYS A 25 14.25 5.75 6.52
N LEU A 26 13.81 5.46 5.29
CA LEU A 26 13.08 4.25 4.96
C LEU A 26 13.94 3.30 4.12
N ASN A 27 13.71 2.00 4.32
CA ASN A 27 14.13 0.95 3.42
C ASN A 27 12.90 0.29 2.79
N VAL A 28 13.11 -0.38 1.66
CA VAL A 28 12.08 -1.12 0.93
C VAL A 28 12.56 -2.53 0.64
N GLU A 29 11.68 -3.50 0.85
CA GLU A 29 11.87 -4.89 0.45
C GLU A 29 10.69 -5.33 -0.40
N ARG A 30 10.94 -5.98 -1.54
CA ARG A 30 9.88 -6.45 -2.45
C ARG A 30 9.94 -7.96 -2.62
N LYS A 31 8.78 -8.61 -2.49
CA LYS A 31 8.54 -10.02 -2.81
C LYS A 31 7.35 -10.12 -3.75
N GLY A 32 7.62 -10.49 -5.00
CA GLY A 32 6.59 -10.56 -6.04
C GLY A 32 5.86 -9.23 -6.21
N LYS A 33 4.55 -9.23 -5.95
CA LYS A 33 3.63 -8.09 -6.09
C LYS A 33 3.49 -7.25 -4.82
N VAL A 34 4.24 -7.54 -3.76
CA VAL A 34 4.14 -6.80 -2.50
C VAL A 34 5.49 -6.20 -2.15
N ALA A 35 5.51 -4.88 -1.90
CA ALA A 35 6.65 -4.20 -1.32
C ALA A 35 6.33 -3.69 0.08
N ARG A 36 7.19 -4.01 1.04
CA ARG A 36 7.16 -3.51 2.40
C ARG A 36 8.04 -2.28 2.51
N VAL A 37 7.51 -1.22 3.10
CA VAL A 37 8.26 0.00 3.43
C VAL A 37 8.40 0.07 4.95
N PHE A 38 9.63 0.21 5.44
CA PHE A 38 9.91 0.15 6.86
C PHE A 38 11.02 1.12 7.28
N LEU A 39 10.99 1.53 8.55
CA LEU A 39 12.01 2.39 9.14
C LEU A 39 13.36 1.68 9.11
N LYS A 40 14.39 2.36 8.59
CA LYS A 40 15.75 1.83 8.51
C LYS A 40 16.36 1.58 9.89
N GLU A 41 15.95 2.36 10.89
CA GLU A 41 16.52 2.32 12.23
C GLU A 41 16.13 1.06 13.01
N ASN A 42 14.84 0.71 13.02
CA ASN A 42 14.31 -0.35 13.89
C ASN A 42 13.51 -1.43 13.13
N GLY A 43 13.38 -1.32 11.80
CA GLY A 43 12.64 -2.29 10.99
C GLY A 43 11.11 -2.16 11.07
N GLU A 44 10.57 -1.15 11.76
CA GLU A 44 9.12 -0.97 11.91
C GLU A 44 8.47 -0.69 10.56
N THR A 45 7.41 -1.45 10.24
CA THR A 45 6.69 -1.28 8.98
C THR A 45 5.79 -0.05 9.03
N VAL A 46 5.91 0.82 8.04
CA VAL A 46 5.14 2.07 7.93
C VAL A 46 4.20 2.08 6.74
N ALA A 47 4.49 1.29 5.70
CA ALA A 47 3.59 1.13 4.57
C ALA A 47 3.81 -0.18 3.80
N TRP A 48 2.82 -0.52 2.96
CA TRP A 48 2.87 -1.59 1.97
C TRP A 48 2.41 -1.06 0.61
N ASN A 49 3.06 -1.49 -0.46
CA ASN A 49 2.61 -1.26 -1.83
C ASN A 49 2.25 -2.61 -2.45
N ILE A 50 0.98 -2.79 -2.80
CA ILE A 50 0.43 -4.01 -3.38
C ILE A 50 0.16 -3.74 -4.86
N PHE A 51 0.98 -4.32 -5.72
CA PHE A 51 0.92 -4.15 -7.17
C PHE A 51 -0.10 -5.11 -7.79
N GLU A 52 -0.68 -4.69 -8.91
CA GLU A 52 -1.72 -5.40 -9.65
C GLU A 52 -2.95 -5.75 -8.79
N VAL A 53 -3.31 -4.87 -7.84
CA VAL A 53 -4.43 -5.08 -6.93
C VAL A 53 -5.75 -5.25 -7.69
N SER A 54 -5.88 -4.65 -8.89
CA SER A 54 -7.08 -4.82 -9.72
C SER A 54 -7.32 -6.26 -10.19
N SER A 55 -6.33 -7.15 -10.06
CA SER A 55 -6.50 -8.60 -10.27
C SER A 55 -7.22 -9.32 -9.13
N LEU A 56 -7.29 -8.72 -7.93
CA LEU A 56 -7.97 -9.26 -6.76
C LEU A 56 -9.42 -8.77 -6.67
N PHE A 57 -9.62 -7.48 -6.91
CA PHE A 57 -10.93 -6.81 -6.97
C PHE A 57 -10.78 -5.42 -7.61
N GLU A 58 -11.88 -4.89 -8.14
CA GLU A 58 -11.88 -3.56 -8.76
C GLU A 58 -11.90 -2.44 -7.71
N ILE A 59 -11.14 -1.37 -7.96
CA ILE A 59 -11.17 -0.12 -7.18
C ILE A 59 -11.38 1.02 -8.18
N ALA A 60 -12.58 1.60 -8.18
CA ALA A 60 -12.95 2.67 -9.10
C ALA A 60 -12.53 4.07 -8.61
N GLU A 61 -12.27 4.19 -7.30
CA GLU A 61 -11.86 5.44 -6.67
C GLU A 61 -10.45 5.87 -7.07
N ARG A 62 -10.20 7.19 -7.05
CA ARG A 62 -8.91 7.80 -7.36
C ARG A 62 -8.47 8.69 -6.20
N GLY A 63 -7.45 8.25 -5.46
CA GLY A 63 -6.98 8.90 -4.24
C GLY A 63 -7.22 8.00 -3.03
N GLN A 64 -7.63 8.59 -1.90
CA GLN A 64 -7.97 7.80 -0.71
C GLN A 64 -9.15 6.88 -1.01
N VAL A 65 -9.04 5.62 -0.60
CA VAL A 65 -10.07 4.59 -0.79
C VAL A 65 -10.44 3.94 0.53
N PHE A 66 -11.67 3.42 0.63
CA PHE A 66 -12.16 2.74 1.82
C PHE A 66 -12.52 1.30 1.47
N LEU A 67 -11.67 0.37 1.89
CA LEU A 67 -11.89 -1.05 1.63
C LEU A 67 -12.89 -1.65 2.62
N SER A 68 -13.71 -2.57 2.14
CA SER A 68 -14.52 -3.44 3.00
C SER A 68 -13.67 -4.51 3.68
N ASP A 69 -14.18 -5.10 4.76
CA ASP A 69 -13.50 -6.21 5.44
C ASP A 69 -13.23 -7.39 4.49
N GLU A 70 -14.13 -7.64 3.52
CA GLU A 70 -13.94 -8.68 2.50
C GLU A 70 -12.77 -8.36 1.56
N GLN A 71 -12.64 -7.10 1.14
CA GLN A 71 -11.52 -6.67 0.30
C GLN A 71 -10.20 -6.76 1.06
N VAL A 72 -10.18 -6.36 2.33
CA VAL A 72 -9.00 -6.48 3.19
C VAL A 72 -8.59 -7.94 3.37
N ALA A 73 -9.53 -8.86 3.53
CA ALA A 73 -9.26 -10.29 3.69
C ALA A 73 -8.65 -10.97 2.44
N ARG A 74 -8.70 -10.30 1.27
CA ARG A 74 -8.12 -10.79 0.00
C ARG A 74 -6.71 -10.27 -0.27
N LEU A 75 -6.22 -9.31 0.52
CA LEU A 75 -4.87 -8.75 0.42
C LEU A 75 -3.83 -9.68 1.07
#